data_AF-A0ABD2KI21-F1
#
_entry.id   AF-A0ABD2KI21-F1
#
_cell.length_a   1.000
_cell.length_b   1.000
_cell.length_c   1.000
_cell.angle_alpha   90.00
_cell.angle_beta   90.00
_cell.angle_gamma   90.00
#
_symmetry.space_group_name_H-M   'P 1'
#
loop_
_entity.id
_entity.type
_entity.pdbx_description
1 polymer ?
#
loop_
_entity_poly.entity_id
_entity_poly.type
_entity_poly.pdbx_seq_one_letter_code
_entity_poly.pdbx_strand_id
1 'polypeptide(L)'
;MFFPLFDECAHSLGFVRAMFAIAASASSHASNNNEWQALSAQFGQQISEIDAKCAEFGIGIAKVPFDGPKGDHSQRNVPGTDSVISMPGLTGSHKQ
;
A
#
# COMPACT_ATOMS: atom_id res chain seq x y z
N MET A 1 -2.84 35.91 -7.50
CA MET A 1 -1.86 34.80 -7.48
C MET A 1 -2.52 33.65 -8.22
N PHE A 2 -1.93 33.23 -9.34
CA PHE A 2 -2.59 32.50 -10.43
C PHE A 2 -2.43 30.98 -10.19
N PHE A 3 -3.51 30.30 -9.81
CA PHE A 3 -3.66 28.84 -9.87
C PHE A 3 -4.82 28.58 -10.83
N PRO A 4 -4.56 28.11 -12.05
CA PRO A 4 -5.19 26.85 -12.49
C PRO A 4 -4.34 26.05 -13.51
N LEU A 5 -4.68 24.77 -13.74
CA LEU A 5 -4.09 23.76 -14.66
C LEU A 5 -2.92 22.88 -14.17
N PHE A 6 -2.03 23.33 -13.29
CA PHE A 6 -0.94 22.44 -12.80
C PHE A 6 -1.40 21.43 -11.73
N ASP A 7 -2.55 21.68 -11.09
CA ASP A 7 -2.99 20.91 -9.92
C ASP A 7 -3.55 19.53 -10.30
N GLU A 8 -4.39 19.43 -11.35
CA GLU A 8 -5.07 18.17 -11.69
C GLU A 8 -4.10 17.09 -12.20
N CYS A 9 -3.12 17.49 -13.02
CA CYS A 9 -2.04 16.59 -13.44
C CYS A 9 -1.21 16.13 -12.25
N ALA A 10 -0.80 17.05 -11.36
CA ALA A 10 -0.05 16.71 -10.16
C ALA A 10 -0.84 15.79 -9.21
N HIS A 11 -2.13 16.06 -9.03
CA HIS A 11 -3.03 15.24 -8.21
C HIS A 11 -3.18 13.82 -8.78
N SER A 12 -3.44 13.71 -10.08
CA SER A 12 -3.63 12.43 -10.76
C SER A 12 -2.33 11.60 -10.74
N LEU A 13 -1.19 12.22 -11.04
CA LEU A 13 0.14 11.59 -10.96
C LEU A 13 0.48 11.18 -9.52
N GLY A 14 0.17 12.03 -8.55
CA GLY A 14 0.35 11.75 -7.13
C GLY A 14 -0.47 10.54 -6.67
N PHE A 15 -1.73 10.46 -7.07
CA PHE A 15 -2.60 9.32 -6.77
C PHE A 15 -2.08 8.02 -7.39
N VAL A 16 -1.73 8.04 -8.68
CA VAL A 16 -1.20 6.86 -9.38
C VAL A 16 0.12 6.39 -8.75
N ARG A 17 1.03 7.32 -8.41
CA ARG A 17 2.26 7.00 -7.69
C ARG A 17 1.99 6.36 -6.33
N ALA A 18 1.02 6.89 -5.57
CA ALA A 18 0.64 6.33 -4.28
C ALA A 18 0.08 4.91 -4.43
N MET A 19 -0.76 4.66 -5.44
CA MET A 19 -1.30 3.32 -5.71
C MET A 19 -0.19 2.32 -6.05
N PHE A 20 0.79 2.70 -6.87
CA PHE A 20 1.94 1.84 -7.14
C PHE A 20 2.79 1.56 -5.90
N ALA A 21 2.96 2.55 -5.02
CA ALA A 21 3.69 2.36 -3.77
C ALA A 21 2.95 1.44 -2.79
N ILE A 22 1.62 1.52 -2.71
CA ILE A 22 0.78 0.58 -1.96
C ILE A 22 0.93 -0.83 -2.56
N ALA A 23 0.84 -0.96 -3.88
CA ALA A 23 0.94 -2.24 -4.56
C ALA A 23 2.33 -2.89 -4.37
N ALA A 24 3.42 -2.11 -4.43
CA ALA A 24 4.78 -2.57 -4.14
C ALA A 24 4.91 -3.06 -2.71
N SER A 25 4.38 -2.31 -1.74
CA SER A 25 4.41 -2.71 -0.32
C SER A 25 3.59 -3.99 -0.09
N ALA A 26 2.40 -4.08 -0.68
CA ALA A 26 1.52 -5.24 -0.54
C ALA A 26 2.13 -6.50 -1.20
N SER A 27 2.70 -6.41 -2.39
CA SER A 27 3.35 -7.54 -3.05
C SER A 27 4.64 -7.96 -2.36
N SER A 28 5.42 -7.01 -1.84
CA SER A 28 6.58 -7.30 -0.99
C SER A 28 6.17 -8.03 0.30
N HIS A 29 5.05 -7.63 0.91
CA HIS A 29 4.53 -8.30 2.10
C HIS A 29 3.99 -9.70 1.80
N ALA A 30 3.27 -9.87 0.68
CA ALA A 30 2.74 -11.15 0.23
C ALA A 30 3.82 -12.11 -0.28
N SER A 31 5.10 -11.72 -0.23
CA SER A 31 6.18 -12.35 -0.97
C SER A 31 6.65 -13.68 -0.39
N ASN A 32 5.77 -14.66 -0.52
CA ASN A 32 6.01 -16.08 -0.28
C ASN A 32 6.47 -16.82 -1.55
N ASN A 33 6.47 -16.14 -2.72
CA ASN A 33 6.91 -16.70 -4.00
C ASN A 33 7.64 -15.64 -4.87
N ASN A 34 8.30 -16.12 -5.92
CA ASN A 34 9.09 -15.28 -6.83
C ASN A 34 8.24 -14.32 -7.67
N GLU A 35 6.96 -14.65 -7.91
CA GLU A 35 6.05 -13.82 -8.70
C GLU A 35 5.72 -12.51 -7.98
N TRP A 36 5.45 -12.59 -6.67
CA TRP A 36 5.19 -11.42 -5.83
C TRP A 36 6.42 -10.52 -5.69
N GLN A 37 7.63 -11.09 -5.59
CA GLN A 37 8.87 -10.30 -5.63
C GLN A 37 9.01 -9.56 -6.97
N ALA A 38 8.78 -10.25 -8.09
CA ALA A 38 8.87 -9.66 -9.42
C ALA A 38 7.86 -8.51 -9.60
N LEU A 39 6.61 -8.70 -9.13
CA LEU A 39 5.58 -7.66 -9.13
C LEU A 39 5.99 -6.45 -8.26
N SER A 40 6.54 -6.68 -7.07
CA SER A 40 7.07 -5.61 -6.22
C SER A 40 8.13 -4.77 -6.93
N ALA A 41 9.08 -5.42 -7.62
CA ALA A 41 10.11 -4.73 -8.38
C ALA A 41 9.52 -3.93 -9.55
N GLN A 42 8.56 -4.48 -10.28
CA GLN A 42 7.86 -3.80 -11.38
C GLN A 42 7.11 -2.55 -10.90
N PHE A 43 6.40 -2.63 -9.77
CA PHE A 43 5.75 -1.47 -9.18
C PHE A 43 6.76 -0.40 -8.73
N GLY A 44 7.89 -0.80 -8.15
CA GLY A 44 8.99 0.11 -7.82
C GLY A 44 9.57 0.83 -9.04
N GLN A 45 9.68 0.14 -10.17
CA GLN A 45 10.13 0.72 -11.43
C GLN A 45 9.15 1.77 -11.96
N GLN A 46 7.84 1.49 -11.92
CA GLN A 46 6.80 2.45 -12.32
C GLN A 46 6.82 3.72 -11.46
N ILE A 47 7.07 3.61 -10.16
CA ILE A 47 7.24 4.78 -9.26
C ILE A 47 8.44 5.62 -9.71
N SER A 48 9.55 4.98 -10.10
CA SER A 48 10.76 5.67 -10.54
C SER A 48 10.56 6.39 -11.87
N GLU A 49 9.80 5.80 -12.80
CA GLU A 49 9.42 6.43 -14.07
C GLU A 49 8.52 7.64 -13.86
N ILE A 50 7.53 7.55 -12.96
CA ILE A 50 6.67 8.68 -12.59
C ILE A 50 7.50 9.80 -11.94
N ASP A 51 8.40 9.48 -11.01
CA ASP A 51 9.28 10.46 -10.37
C ASP A 51 10.18 11.17 -11.40
N ALA A 52 10.71 10.45 -12.39
CA ALA A 52 11.52 11.01 -13.47
C ALA A 52 10.70 11.97 -14.37
N LYS A 53 9.46 11.58 -14.72
CA LYS A 53 8.56 12.42 -15.53
C LYS A 53 8.12 13.66 -14.76
N CYS A 54 7.82 13.53 -13.47
CA CYS A 54 7.52 14.67 -12.62
C CYS A 54 8.69 15.66 -12.54
N ALA A 55 9.93 15.17 -12.45
CA ALA A 55 11.13 16.02 -12.50
C ALA A 55 11.31 16.72 -13.85
N GLU A 56 11.09 16.01 -14.96
CA GLU A 56 11.19 16.54 -16.33
C GLU A 56 10.20 17.69 -16.59
N PHE A 57 8.96 17.56 -16.11
CA PHE A 57 7.89 18.54 -16.33
C PHE A 57 7.73 19.55 -15.17
N GLY A 58 8.60 19.50 -14.16
CA GLY A 58 8.51 20.38 -12.98
C GLY A 58 7.24 20.18 -12.15
N ILE A 59 6.64 18.99 -12.18
CA ILE A 59 5.42 18.65 -11.45
C ILE A 59 5.80 18.22 -10.04
N GLY A 60 5.42 19.01 -9.04
CA GLY A 60 5.58 18.65 -7.64
C GLY A 60 4.47 17.71 -7.18
N ILE A 61 4.82 16.47 -6.80
CA ILE A 61 3.90 15.51 -6.19
C ILE A 61 4.32 15.16 -4.77
N ALA A 62 3.35 15.06 -3.86
CA ALA A 62 3.60 14.65 -2.49
C ALA A 62 4.00 13.16 -2.47
N LYS A 63 5.16 12.86 -1.85
CA LYS A 63 5.64 11.49 -1.69
C LYS A 63 5.18 10.99 -0.33
N VAL A 64 4.21 10.07 -0.32
CA VAL A 64 3.82 9.36 0.89
C VAL A 64 4.75 8.16 1.06
N PRO A 65 5.57 8.10 2.14
CA PRO A 65 6.32 6.89 2.44
C PRO A 65 5.36 5.81 2.93
N PHE A 66 5.35 4.67 2.25
CA PHE A 66 4.69 3.47 2.73
C PHE A 66 5.78 2.60 3.33
N ASP A 67 6.05 2.81 4.62
CA ASP A 67 6.88 1.87 5.37
C ASP A 67 6.23 0.48 5.30
N GLY A 68 7.04 -0.55 5.09
CA GLY A 68 6.56 -1.93 5.23
C GLY A 68 5.98 -2.12 6.64
N PRO A 69 4.97 -2.99 6.82
CA PRO A 69 4.38 -3.20 8.13
C PRO A 69 5.47 -3.58 9.15
N LYS A 70 5.68 -2.73 10.16
CA LYS A 70 6.52 -3.05 11.32
C LYS A 70 5.75 -4.02 12.21
N GLY A 71 5.94 -5.30 11.99
CA GLY A 71 5.22 -6.32 12.73
C GLY A 71 5.96 -7.64 12.78
N ASP A 72 6.94 -7.73 13.67
CA ASP A 72 7.17 -8.98 14.37
C ASP A 72 5.92 -9.22 15.26
N HIS A 73 5.14 -10.26 14.92
CA HIS A 73 4.03 -10.79 15.73
C HIS A 73 2.75 -9.94 15.92
N SER A 74 2.03 -9.55 14.87
CA SER A 74 0.60 -9.17 15.01
C SER A 74 -0.37 -10.38 14.91
N GLN A 75 0.13 -11.56 14.52
CA GLN A 75 -0.67 -12.80 14.50
C GLN A 75 -0.78 -13.49 15.87
N ARG A 76 -0.12 -12.99 16.92
CA ARG A 76 -0.13 -13.66 18.24
C ARG A 76 -1.52 -13.67 18.91
N ASN A 77 -2.41 -12.78 18.48
CA ASN A 77 -3.77 -12.65 19.02
C ASN A 77 -4.88 -12.93 18.01
N VAL A 78 -4.53 -13.41 16.80
CA VAL A 78 -5.52 -13.87 15.83
C VAL A 78 -5.64 -15.38 16.02
N PRO A 79 -6.80 -15.90 16.46
CA PRO A 79 -7.02 -17.33 16.48
C PRO A 79 -6.72 -17.87 15.08
N GLY A 80 -5.91 -18.93 14.98
CA GLY A 80 -5.60 -19.56 13.70
C GLY A 80 -6.88 -19.89 12.94
N THR A 81 -6.79 -20.00 11.61
CA THR A 81 -7.93 -20.26 10.71
C THR A 81 -8.79 -21.45 11.14
N ASP A 82 -8.22 -22.40 11.89
CA ASP A 82 -8.90 -23.55 12.49
C ASP A 82 -9.91 -23.18 13.59
N SER A 83 -9.79 -21.99 14.19
CA SER A 83 -10.63 -21.53 15.30
C SER A 83 -11.79 -20.64 14.87
N VAL A 84 -11.84 -20.18 13.62
CA VAL A 84 -12.87 -19.24 13.14
C VAL A 84 -14.10 -19.97 12.57
N ILE A 85 -13.93 -21.22 12.14
CA ILE A 85 -15.02 -22.06 11.59
C ILE A 85 -15.85 -22.76 12.69
N SER A 86 -15.34 -22.86 13.93
CA SER A 86 -15.99 -23.69 14.95
C SER A 86 -17.16 -23.02 15.68
N MET A 87 -17.29 -21.69 15.70
CA MET A 87 -18.39 -21.01 16.43
C MET A 87 -18.78 -19.65 15.82
N PRO A 88 -19.62 -19.62 14.77
CA PRO A 88 -20.17 -18.38 14.23
C PRO A 88 -21.34 -17.81 15.08
N GLY A 89 -21.46 -18.19 16.37
CA GLY A 89 -22.67 -17.91 17.16
C GLY A 89 -22.56 -17.88 18.69
N LEU A 90 -21.37 -17.77 19.30
CA LEU A 90 -21.29 -17.50 20.74
C LEU A 90 -21.22 -16.00 21.01
N THR A 91 -22.41 -15.40 21.04
CA THR A 91 -22.69 -14.16 21.76
C THR A 91 -22.89 -14.48 23.25
N GLY A 92 -22.36 -13.63 24.15
CA GLY A 92 -22.58 -13.68 25.62
C GLY A 92 -21.39 -14.24 26.41
N SER A 93 -20.79 -13.55 27.39
CA SER A 93 -21.42 -12.94 28.56
C SER A 93 -20.70 -11.65 28.98
N HIS A 94 -21.36 -10.50 28.81
CA HIS A 94 -20.97 -9.27 29.48
C HIS A 94 -21.56 -9.35 30.90
N LYS A 95 -20.71 -9.53 31.92
CA LYS A 95 -21.14 -9.30 33.30
C LYS A 95 -21.15 -7.79 33.52
N GLN A 96 -22.34 -7.27 33.85
CA GLN A 96 -22.55 -5.92 34.35
C GLN A 96 -22.02 -5.82 35.78
#